data_AF-A0A5D4RZT7-F1
#
_entry.id   AF-A0A5D4RZT7-F1
#
_cell.length_a   1.000
_cell.length_b   1.000
_cell.length_c   1.000
_cell.angle_alpha   90.00
_cell.angle_beta   90.00
_cell.angle_gamma   90.00
#
_symmetry.space_group_name_H-M   'P 1'
#
loop_
_entity.id
_entity.type
_entity.pdbx_description
1 polymer ?
#
loop_
_entity_poly.entity_id
_entity_poly.type
_entity_poly.pdbx_seq_one_letter_code
_entity_poly.pdbx_strand_id
1 'polypeptide(L)'
;MEGLIFAIVIGLISAFFGRNKEKGKDQTNRPRTPNPGSNPSRSPEIEQTKARVEKQVKKSATNLQTRFEEKKATAANTITNTWQEEEKRLSKQMEKTLAKAETIRKKRIDLDFHSQDDVVKGFIYSEVFGAPRSRRRHHRK
;
A
#
# COMPACT_ATOMS: atom_id res chain seq x y z
N MET A 1 -12.38 17.41 -7.56
CA MET A 1 -11.00 16.86 -7.53
C MET A 1 -10.98 15.35 -7.33
N GLU A 2 -11.88 14.80 -6.53
CA GLU A 2 -11.93 13.36 -6.19
C GLU A 2 -12.25 12.45 -7.39
N GLY A 3 -13.19 12.82 -8.26
CA GLY A 3 -13.53 12.01 -9.46
C GLY A 3 -12.39 11.89 -10.48
N LEU A 4 -11.50 12.88 -10.55
CA LEU A 4 -10.33 12.85 -11.45
C LEU A 4 -9.31 11.80 -10.98
N ILE A 5 -9.18 11.63 -9.66
CA ILE A 5 -8.30 10.65 -9.04
C ILE A 5 -8.81 9.22 -9.35
N PHE A 6 -10.11 8.98 -9.25
CA PHE A 6 -10.71 7.68 -9.60
C PHE A 6 -10.52 7.33 -11.08
N ALA A 7 -10.66 8.31 -11.99
CA ALA A 7 -10.45 8.10 -13.42
C ALA A 7 -8.99 7.68 -13.74
N ILE A 8 -8.00 8.29 -13.07
CA ILE A 8 -6.59 7.95 -13.23
C ILE A 8 -6.31 6.53 -12.72
N VAL A 9 -6.84 6.17 -11.55
CA VAL A 9 -6.66 4.83 -10.96
C VAL A 9 -7.28 3.74 -11.84
N ILE A 10 -8.50 3.94 -12.35
CA ILE A 10 -9.17 3.00 -13.26
C ILE A 10 -8.40 2.86 -14.58
N GLY A 11 -7.86 3.97 -15.09
CA GLY A 11 -7.02 3.99 -16.30
C GLY A 11 -5.74 3.17 -16.13
N LEU A 12 -5.07 3.28 -14.99
CA LEU A 12 -3.87 2.50 -14.68
C LEU A 12 -4.17 1.01 -14.53
N ILE A 13 -5.24 0.65 -13.82
CA ILE A 13 -5.65 -0.76 -13.67
C ILE A 13 -6.01 -1.36 -15.04
N SER A 14 -6.72 -0.61 -15.88
CA SER A 14 -7.08 -1.07 -17.23
C SER A 14 -5.86 -1.21 -18.15
N ALA A 15 -4.86 -0.34 -18.01
CA ALA A 15 -3.61 -0.44 -18.78
C ALA A 15 -2.75 -1.65 -18.37
N PHE A 16 -2.76 -2.02 -17.10
CA PHE A 16 -2.01 -3.16 -16.57
C PHE A 16 -2.73 -4.51 -16.75
N PHE A 17 -4.07 -4.54 -16.70
CA PHE A 17 -4.85 -5.78 -16.78
C PHE A 17 -5.58 -6.00 -18.12
N GLY A 18 -5.72 -4.98 -18.97
CA GLY A 18 -6.47 -5.05 -20.23
C GLY A 18 -5.67 -5.56 -21.44
N ARG A 19 -4.36 -5.81 -21.30
CA ARG A 19 -3.49 -6.12 -22.43
C ARG A 19 -3.62 -7.53 -23.01
N ASN A 20 -4.39 -8.43 -22.38
CA ASN A 20 -4.41 -9.85 -22.73
C ASN A 20 -5.79 -10.41 -23.15
N LYS A 21 -6.69 -9.59 -23.72
CA LYS A 21 -7.89 -10.12 -24.41
C LYS A 21 -7.91 -9.77 -25.89
N GLU A 22 -7.55 -10.80 -26.66
CA GLU A 22 -8.12 -11.24 -27.93
C GLU A 22 -7.99 -10.34 -29.17
N LYS A 23 -7.09 -10.76 -30.06
CA LYS A 23 -7.27 -10.63 -31.52
C LYS A 23 -7.27 -12.01 -32.17
N GLY A 24 -8.39 -12.32 -32.81
CA GLY A 24 -8.53 -13.38 -33.82
C GLY A 24 -8.88 -14.75 -33.26
N LYS A 25 -9.64 -15.60 -33.94
CA LYS A 25 -10.30 -15.54 -35.25
C LYS A 25 -11.33 -16.69 -35.25
N ASP A 26 -12.37 -16.52 -36.05
CA ASP A 26 -13.35 -17.49 -36.51
C ASP A 26 -13.07 -18.97 -36.22
N GLN A 27 -13.95 -19.62 -35.45
CA GLN A 27 -14.34 -21.00 -35.72
C GLN A 27 -15.85 -21.15 -35.53
N THR A 28 -16.54 -21.15 -36.66
CA THR A 28 -17.86 -21.76 -36.83
C THR A 28 -17.77 -23.24 -36.46
N ASN A 29 -18.26 -23.61 -35.28
CA ASN A 29 -18.58 -24.99 -34.94
C ASN A 29 -19.98 -25.00 -34.34
N ARG A 30 -20.99 -25.31 -35.17
CA ARG A 30 -22.34 -25.62 -34.69
C ARG A 30 -22.27 -26.88 -33.83
N PRO A 31 -22.73 -26.85 -32.58
CA PRO A 31 -22.91 -28.09 -31.82
C PRO A 31 -24.06 -28.89 -32.41
N ARG A 32 -23.83 -30.18 -32.70
CA ARG A 32 -24.90 -31.16 -32.96
C ARG A 32 -25.77 -31.26 -31.71
N THR A 33 -27.07 -31.06 -31.85
CA THR A 33 -28.06 -31.34 -30.81
C THR A 33 -28.07 -32.84 -30.49
N PRO A 34 -27.97 -33.26 -29.22
CA PRO A 34 -28.16 -34.66 -28.83
C PRO A 34 -29.64 -35.04 -28.92
N ASN A 35 -29.92 -36.20 -29.50
CA ASN A 35 -31.26 -36.79 -29.53
C ASN A 35 -31.68 -37.21 -28.11
N PRO A 36 -32.85 -36.80 -27.57
CA PRO A 36 -33.26 -37.16 -26.21
C PRO A 36 -33.92 -38.54 -26.24
N GLY A 37 -33.15 -39.57 -25.90
CA GLY A 37 -33.66 -40.94 -25.97
C GLY A 37 -32.84 -41.93 -25.18
N SER A 38 -32.79 -41.79 -23.86
CA SER A 38 -32.62 -42.92 -22.94
C SER A 38 -32.81 -42.45 -21.51
N ASN A 39 -33.89 -42.91 -20.86
CA ASN A 39 -34.01 -42.89 -19.41
C ASN A 39 -32.80 -43.62 -18.80
N PRO A 40 -32.05 -43.01 -17.85
CA PRO A 40 -31.05 -43.76 -17.13
C PRO A 40 -31.77 -44.65 -16.12
N SER A 41 -31.79 -45.95 -16.41
CA SER A 41 -32.01 -46.97 -15.38
C SER A 41 -31.01 -46.71 -14.25
N ARG A 42 -31.52 -46.48 -13.05
CA ARG A 42 -30.78 -46.07 -11.85
C ARG A 42 -29.87 -47.22 -11.42
N SER A 43 -28.63 -47.23 -11.91
CA SER A 43 -27.62 -48.19 -11.50
C SER A 43 -26.99 -47.78 -10.14
N PRO A 44 -26.70 -48.73 -9.24
CA PRO A 44 -26.12 -48.47 -7.91
C PRO A 44 -24.69 -47.88 -7.96
N GLU A 45 -24.07 -47.83 -9.14
CA GLU A 45 -22.73 -47.28 -9.38
C GLU A 45 -22.67 -45.74 -9.25
N ILE A 46 -23.81 -45.06 -9.48
CA ILE A 46 -23.92 -43.59 -9.36
C ILE A 46 -23.89 -43.15 -7.87
N GLU A 47 -24.35 -44.00 -6.95
CA GLU A 47 -24.37 -43.66 -5.51
C GLU A 47 -22.99 -43.86 -4.86
N GLN A 48 -22.24 -44.88 -5.27
CA GLN A 48 -20.85 -45.07 -4.80
C GLN A 48 -19.90 -43.99 -5.31
N THR A 49 -20.08 -43.54 -6.55
CA THR A 49 -19.27 -42.44 -7.11
C THR A 49 -19.58 -41.11 -6.41
N LYS A 50 -20.83 -40.80 -6.09
CA LYS A 50 -21.20 -39.63 -5.28
C LYS A 50 -20.61 -39.65 -3.87
N ALA A 51 -20.67 -40.80 -3.19
CA ALA A 51 -20.10 -40.93 -1.83
C ALA A 51 -18.57 -40.77 -1.80
N ARG A 52 -17.87 -41.21 -2.87
CA ARG A 52 -16.42 -41.03 -3.00
C ARG A 52 -16.03 -39.58 -3.30
N VAL A 53 -16.81 -38.90 -4.14
CA VAL A 53 -16.63 -37.48 -4.46
C VAL A 53 -16.90 -36.61 -3.24
N GLU A 54 -17.97 -36.85 -2.47
CA GLU A 54 -18.23 -36.10 -1.23
C GLU A 54 -17.11 -36.23 -0.20
N LYS A 55 -16.55 -37.43 -0.01
CA LYS A 55 -15.42 -37.63 0.91
C LYS A 55 -14.18 -36.89 0.45
N GLN A 56 -13.94 -36.81 -0.86
CA GLN A 56 -12.81 -36.08 -1.43
C GLN A 56 -12.99 -34.57 -1.31
N VAL A 57 -14.21 -34.06 -1.54
CA VAL A 57 -14.56 -32.65 -1.36
C VAL A 57 -14.45 -32.23 0.10
N LYS A 58 -14.97 -33.04 1.05
CA LYS A 58 -14.85 -32.77 2.49
C LYS A 58 -13.38 -32.73 2.93
N LYS A 59 -12.54 -33.66 2.49
CA LYS A 59 -11.09 -33.65 2.76
C LYS A 59 -10.37 -32.45 2.15
N SER A 60 -10.78 -32.01 0.96
CA SER A 60 -10.21 -30.81 0.34
C SER A 60 -10.64 -29.54 1.07
N ALA A 61 -11.89 -29.46 1.54
CA ALA A 61 -12.42 -28.33 2.28
C ALA A 61 -11.71 -28.18 3.64
N THR A 62 -11.51 -29.28 4.37
CA THR A 62 -10.77 -29.25 5.64
C THR A 62 -9.32 -28.82 5.44
N ASN A 63 -8.65 -29.31 4.39
CA ASN A 63 -7.28 -28.88 4.07
C ASN A 63 -7.19 -27.41 3.61
N LEU A 64 -8.24 -26.88 2.99
CA LEU A 64 -8.29 -25.47 2.61
C LEU A 64 -8.48 -24.58 3.85
N GLN A 65 -9.29 -25.04 4.80
CA GLN A 65 -9.58 -24.36 6.04
C GLN A 65 -8.36 -24.26 6.96
N THR A 66 -7.60 -25.36 7.11
CA THR A 66 -6.33 -25.36 7.88
C THR A 66 -5.30 -24.42 7.26
N ARG A 67 -5.12 -24.45 5.94
CA ARG A 67 -4.21 -23.53 5.23
C ARG A 67 -4.63 -22.07 5.35
N PHE A 68 -5.93 -21.79 5.42
CA PHE A 68 -6.44 -20.44 5.60
C PHE A 68 -6.15 -19.93 7.02
N GLU A 69 -6.36 -20.75 8.04
CA GLU A 69 -6.06 -20.41 9.43
C GLU A 69 -4.56 -20.18 9.66
N GLU A 70 -3.70 -21.03 9.10
CA GLU A 70 -2.24 -20.85 9.13
C GLU A 70 -1.82 -19.54 8.45
N LYS A 71 -2.38 -19.24 7.28
CA LYS A 71 -2.11 -17.97 6.57
C LYS A 71 -2.63 -16.74 7.32
N LYS A 72 -3.78 -16.86 8.01
CA LYS A 72 -4.32 -15.79 8.84
C LYS A 72 -3.43 -15.52 10.06
N ALA A 73 -2.95 -16.58 10.71
CA ALA A 73 -2.04 -16.47 11.86
C ALA A 73 -0.70 -15.86 11.46
N THR A 74 -0.11 -16.30 10.35
CA THR A 74 1.14 -15.73 9.83
C THR A 74 0.97 -14.28 9.41
N ALA A 75 -0.13 -13.92 8.74
CA ALA A 75 -0.43 -12.53 8.40
C ALA A 75 -0.54 -11.64 9.65
N ALA A 76 -1.27 -12.08 10.68
CA ALA A 76 -1.38 -11.36 11.94
C ALA A 76 -0.01 -11.12 12.60
N ASN A 77 0.84 -12.15 12.62
CA ASN A 77 2.21 -12.04 13.18
C ASN A 77 3.12 -11.13 12.35
N THR A 78 3.01 -11.15 11.01
CA THR A 78 3.78 -10.23 10.17
C THR A 78 3.38 -8.78 10.41
N ILE A 79 2.08 -8.52 10.55
CA ILE A 79 1.56 -7.18 10.82
C ILE A 79 2.11 -6.67 12.15
N THR A 80 1.97 -7.42 13.24
CA THR A 80 2.46 -6.99 14.57
C THR A 80 3.97 -6.73 14.58
N ASN A 81 4.76 -7.60 13.93
CA ASN A 81 6.21 -7.40 13.84
C ASN A 81 6.58 -6.14 13.05
N THR A 82 5.89 -5.86 11.94
CA THR A 82 6.13 -4.64 11.14
C THR A 82 5.82 -3.37 11.93
N TRP A 83 4.70 -3.34 12.67
CA TRP A 83 4.36 -2.20 13.52
C TRP A 83 5.40 -1.97 14.62
N GLN A 84 5.86 -3.04 15.28
CA GLN A 84 6.90 -2.93 16.31
C GLN A 84 8.24 -2.44 15.74
N GLU A 85 8.61 -2.85 14.54
CA GLU A 85 9.80 -2.33 13.87
C GLU A 85 9.67 -0.84 13.51
N GLU A 86 8.51 -0.42 13.03
CA GLU A 86 8.24 0.98 12.72
C GLU A 86 8.28 1.86 13.97
N GLU A 87 7.66 1.44 15.08
CA GLU A 87 7.72 2.14 16.37
C GLU A 87 9.17 2.27 16.88
N LYS A 88 9.97 1.21 16.76
CA LYS A 88 11.40 1.26 17.12
C LYS A 88 12.19 2.21 16.24
N ARG A 89 11.89 2.26 14.94
CA ARG A 89 12.53 3.22 14.01
C ARG A 89 12.16 4.65 14.34
N LEU A 90 10.87 4.91 14.59
CA LEU A 90 10.35 6.23 14.90
C LEU A 90 10.92 6.74 16.22
N SER A 91 10.89 5.92 17.27
CA SER A 91 11.45 6.26 18.59
C SER A 91 12.95 6.58 18.51
N LYS A 92 13.73 5.76 17.78
CA LYS A 92 15.16 6.03 17.55
C LYS A 92 15.40 7.32 16.76
N GLN A 93 14.53 7.66 15.82
CA GLN A 93 14.60 8.95 15.11
C GLN A 93 14.28 10.11 16.06
N MET A 94 13.22 10.00 16.86
CA MET A 94 12.85 11.00 17.86
C MET A 94 13.99 11.24 18.86
N GLU A 95 14.58 10.18 19.41
CA GLU A 95 15.73 10.27 20.32
C GLU A 95 16.90 11.03 19.68
N LYS A 96 17.26 10.71 18.43
CA LYS A 96 18.30 11.43 17.69
C LYS A 96 17.96 12.91 17.50
N THR A 97 16.71 13.24 17.20
CA THR A 97 16.28 14.64 17.04
C THR A 97 16.34 15.41 18.37
N LEU A 98 15.92 14.79 19.47
CA LEU A 98 15.99 15.37 20.81
C LEU A 98 17.44 15.56 21.24
N ALA A 99 18.30 14.57 21.05
CA ALA A 99 19.73 14.68 21.33
C ALA A 99 20.38 15.83 20.54
N LYS A 100 20.06 15.96 19.24
CA LYS A 100 20.51 17.11 18.43
C LYS A 100 20.00 18.44 18.97
N ALA A 101 18.71 18.52 19.32
CA ALA A 101 18.13 19.73 19.88
C ALA A 101 18.79 20.12 21.22
N GLU A 102 19.10 19.15 22.08
CA GLU A 102 19.87 19.39 23.31
C GLU A 102 21.27 19.91 23.04
N THR A 103 21.99 19.34 22.07
CA THR A 103 23.33 19.85 21.72
C THR A 103 23.28 21.29 21.22
N ILE A 104 22.23 21.66 20.46
CA ILE A 104 22.03 23.04 19.99
C ILE A 104 21.69 23.95 21.17
N ARG A 105 20.82 23.53 22.10
CA ARG A 105 20.48 24.29 23.31
C ARG A 105 21.68 24.51 24.23
N LYS A 106 22.57 23.51 24.34
CA LYS A 106 23.78 23.57 25.18
C LYS A 106 24.89 24.41 24.53
N LYS A 107 24.90 24.54 23.19
CA LYS A 107 25.76 25.49 22.49
C LYS A 107 25.29 26.90 22.78
N ARG A 108 25.90 27.54 23.78
CA ARG A 108 25.87 28.99 23.89
C ARG A 108 26.69 29.54 22.71
N ILE A 109 26.02 30.21 21.79
CA ILE A 109 26.70 31.02 20.78
C ILE A 109 27.10 32.28 21.52
N ASP A 110 28.38 32.39 21.85
CA ASP A 110 28.94 33.63 22.38
C ASP A 110 29.14 34.56 21.19
N LEU A 111 28.23 35.52 21.03
CA LEU A 111 28.33 36.53 19.99
C LEU A 111 29.17 37.66 20.57
N ASP A 112 30.48 37.58 20.34
CA ASP A 112 31.40 38.64 20.74
C ASP A 112 31.35 39.76 19.68
N PHE A 113 30.66 40.84 20.04
CA PHE A 113 30.64 42.06 19.23
C PHE A 113 31.76 42.98 19.73
N HIS A 114 32.92 42.87 19.09
CA HIS A 114 34.08 43.69 19.45
C HIS A 114 33.91 45.18 19.15
N SER A 115 33.03 45.53 18.21
CA SER A 115 32.77 46.92 17.79
C SER A 115 31.30 47.17 17.45
N GLN A 116 30.86 48.44 17.51
CA GLN A 116 29.51 48.83 17.08
C GLN A 116 29.27 48.51 15.59
N ASP A 117 30.32 48.58 14.77
CA ASP A 117 30.26 48.27 13.34
C ASP A 117 29.86 46.82 13.08
N ASP A 118 30.19 45.89 13.97
CA ASP A 118 29.85 44.48 13.79
C ASP A 118 28.36 44.23 13.98
N VAL A 119 27.70 45.00 14.84
CA VAL A 119 26.23 45.01 14.97
C VAL A 119 25.60 45.57 13.70
N VAL A 120 26.14 46.66 13.14
CA VAL A 120 25.66 47.26 11.90
C VAL A 120 25.84 46.30 10.72
N LYS A 121 27.01 45.66 10.58
CA LYS A 121 27.25 44.62 9.58
C LYS A 121 26.29 43.44 9.74
N GLY A 122 26.02 43.02 10.98
CA GLY A 122 25.02 41.99 11.27
C GLY A 122 23.63 42.36 10.77
N PHE A 123 23.21 43.61 10.97
CA PHE A 123 21.95 44.12 10.43
C PHE A 123 21.93 44.13 8.91
N ILE A 124 23.00 44.62 8.26
CA ILE A 124 23.12 44.63 6.80
C ILE A 124 23.06 43.19 6.23
N TYR A 125 23.83 42.27 6.79
CA TYR A 125 23.81 40.87 6.37
C TYR A 125 22.45 40.20 6.59
N SER A 126 21.71 40.59 7.63
CA SER A 126 20.36 40.09 7.85
C SER A 126 19.36 40.55 6.78
N GLU A 127 19.57 41.72 6.17
CA GLU A 127 18.76 42.20 5.03
C GLU A 127 19.20 41.53 3.72
N VAL A 128 20.52 41.40 3.50
CA VAL A 128 21.09 40.82 2.26
C VAL A 128 20.82 39.32 2.15
N PHE A 129 21.02 38.57 3.25
CA PHE A 129 20.83 37.11 3.28
C PHE A 129 19.47 36.70 3.85
N GLY A 130 18.67 37.66 4.34
CA GLY A 130 17.31 37.41 4.79
C GLY A 130 16.39 37.04 3.64
N ALA A 131 15.25 36.42 3.96
CA ALA A 131 14.21 36.19 2.96
C ALA A 131 13.74 37.55 2.42
N PRO A 132 13.67 37.73 1.09
CA PRO A 132 13.38 39.02 0.50
C PRO A 132 12.02 39.54 0.97
N ARG A 133 11.93 40.86 1.20
CA ARG A 133 10.69 41.51 1.68
C ARG A 133 9.48 41.22 0.77
N SER A 134 9.72 41.01 -0.52
CA SER A 134 8.69 40.60 -1.50
C SER A 134 8.04 39.25 -1.21
N ARG A 135 8.70 38.36 -0.46
CA ARG A 135 8.15 37.04 -0.07
C ARG A 135 7.20 37.11 1.12
N ARG A 136 7.05 38.27 1.76
CA ARG A 136 6.09 38.45 2.86
C ARG A 136 4.69 38.56 2.26
N ARG A 137 3.78 37.66 2.69
CA ARG A 137 2.38 37.71 2.27
C ARG A 137 1.75 39.00 2.80
N HIS A 138 1.49 39.97 1.94
CA HIS A 138 0.66 41.12 2.25
C HIS A 138 -0.75 40.62 2.59
N HIS A 139 -1.04 40.45 3.88
CA HIS A 139 -2.42 40.31 4.33
C HIS A 139 -3.03 41.70 4.23
N ARG A 140 -3.78 41.92 3.15
CA ARG A 140 -4.63 43.10 3.00
C ARG A 140 -5.76 42.90 4.01
N LYS A 141 -5.81 43.77 5.04
CA LYS A 141 -6.99 43.89 5.90
C LYS A 141 -8.13 44.52 5.11
#